data_AF-A0A1A2EI09-F1
#
_entry.id   AF-A0A1A2EI09-F1
#
_cell.length_a   1.000
_cell.length_b   1.000
_cell.length_c   1.000
_cell.angle_alpha   90.00
_cell.angle_beta   90.00
_cell.angle_gamma   90.00
#
_symmetry.space_group_name_H-M   'P 1'
#
loop_
_entity.id
_entity.type
_entity.pdbx_description
1 polymer ?
#
loop_
_entity_poly.entity_id
_entity_poly.type
_entity_poly.pdbx_seq_one_letter_code
_entity_poly.pdbx_strand_id
1 'polypeptide(L)'
;MQLFCHPGGTAGGPAARIRLCVAAGAAAASASVVVCFLPVSETGIAQIRRDVALTAGRFDVEAAALANVTDPVPVGPSATGADAFTIGGFTFDPVNGDEEGFGLIHPLTSAPPLLTLGGGFALGGPMAGQEFEVFDPADGADLGSINTSVVVANLAGFTNTQFTVVGAPPATDVPLPTVGSVYDVFNLGGGFANVYTAIVGADGGPDTVTDTFLTPFGNIDLTPLFGGIDAAALLQPGDAFAALEAGAAGGGEDAFAIGGFTLDPFSKTGDSITEGFTPVAALTGAAPFLNIGGGSIEDVTNGGIILAPQSFDVYSGSGDAVTQIGTIDTAVHVTNLLGLTNTQLMVTGGEGDGLPAVGTVYDAVNFGGGFTNIYTATPGADGVVTDTLITPMGSMDLSSLFGGIDVAEPLNPGNAFTELAETAVGKDAFSIGDTTFDPFTGAGSNATEGFAPVFQTIGAPPLLNIGGGTATFPGTSILLGLAEQDFHVYDGTGADAEQLGSVHTQQTVTQLLGLTNSEFTVDGVTAATGVDTADLPAIGSVYDVLNFGGGFANVYTAIPGLDDAGGTVTDILVTPLGNVDLSALFGGFDASSLLDPGDAFLGLDI
;
A
#
# COMPACT_ATOMS: atom_id res chain seq x y z
N MET A 1 54.03 -3.05 7.49
CA MET A 1 55.24 -2.19 7.38
C MET A 1 54.92 -0.89 8.11
N GLN A 2 55.75 -0.48 9.07
CA GLN A 2 55.49 0.65 9.98
C GLN A 2 55.41 1.99 9.24
N LEU A 3 54.49 2.87 9.65
CA LEU A 3 54.47 4.28 9.26
C LEU A 3 54.71 5.17 10.49
N PHE A 4 55.69 6.07 10.36
CA PHE A 4 56.04 7.12 11.30
C PHE A 4 55.09 8.32 11.16
N CYS A 5 54.71 8.94 12.28
CA CYS A 5 54.10 10.27 12.30
C CYS A 5 55.12 11.31 12.77
N HIS A 6 55.24 12.42 12.04
CA HIS A 6 55.92 13.64 12.50
C HIS A 6 54.90 14.79 12.49
N PRO A 7 54.80 15.62 13.54
CA PRO A 7 53.76 16.63 13.65
C PRO A 7 54.24 17.98 13.11
N GLY A 8 53.36 18.70 12.42
CA GLY A 8 53.60 20.11 12.13
C GLY A 8 52.43 20.77 11.39
N GLY A 9 51.86 21.80 12.03
CA GLY A 9 51.31 22.95 11.32
C GLY A 9 49.79 23.06 11.27
N THR A 10 49.26 23.96 12.10
CA THR A 10 47.90 24.49 12.16
C THR A 10 47.42 25.17 10.87
N ALA A 11 46.16 24.92 10.47
CA ALA A 11 45.11 25.91 10.13
C ALA A 11 44.09 25.38 9.08
N GLY A 12 42.80 25.38 9.46
CA GLY A 12 41.66 25.82 8.63
C GLY A 12 41.19 24.97 7.43
N GLY A 13 40.02 24.33 7.59
CA GLY A 13 39.07 24.02 6.50
C GLY A 13 38.92 22.53 6.13
N PRO A 14 37.70 21.95 6.06
CA PRO A 14 37.51 20.60 5.55
C PRO A 14 37.27 20.63 4.05
N ALA A 15 38.29 20.27 3.27
CA ALA A 15 38.10 19.71 1.95
C ALA A 15 39.27 18.75 1.66
N ALA A 16 39.06 17.45 1.87
CA ALA A 16 39.94 16.42 1.35
C ALA A 16 39.08 15.32 0.69
N ARG A 17 39.02 15.39 -0.64
CA ARG A 17 38.50 14.33 -1.52
C ARG A 17 39.38 13.08 -1.40
N ILE A 18 38.76 11.91 -1.31
CA ILE A 18 39.47 10.62 -1.41
C ILE A 18 39.07 9.94 -2.72
N ARG A 19 40.05 9.66 -3.58
CA ARG A 19 39.91 8.80 -4.76
C ARG A 19 40.14 7.34 -4.35
N LEU A 20 39.16 6.47 -4.60
CA LEU A 20 39.40 5.02 -4.63
C LEU A 20 39.82 4.61 -6.04
N CYS A 21 40.91 3.84 -6.15
CA CYS A 21 41.23 3.05 -7.33
C CYS A 21 41.22 1.59 -6.92
N VAL A 22 40.37 0.76 -7.55
CA VAL A 22 40.33 -0.68 -7.35
C VAL A 22 41.03 -1.34 -8.54
N ALA A 23 42.07 -2.13 -8.27
CA ALA A 23 42.66 -3.02 -9.26
C ALA A 23 42.12 -4.44 -9.05
N ALA A 24 41.68 -5.07 -10.14
CA ALA A 24 41.06 -6.39 -10.17
C ALA A 24 42.08 -7.53 -9.95
N GLY A 25 41.66 -8.59 -9.24
CA GLY A 25 42.38 -9.88 -9.22
C GLY A 25 42.09 -10.80 -8.03
N ALA A 26 41.19 -11.77 -8.25
CA ALA A 26 41.13 -13.13 -7.67
C ALA A 26 41.15 -13.38 -6.14
N ALA A 27 39.99 -13.86 -5.67
CA ALA A 27 39.73 -14.99 -4.76
C ALA A 27 40.45 -15.13 -3.39
N ALA A 28 39.58 -15.24 -2.38
CA ALA A 28 39.70 -15.94 -1.09
C ALA A 28 40.13 -15.15 0.18
N ALA A 29 39.24 -15.30 1.19
CA ALA A 29 39.43 -15.12 2.63
C ALA A 29 39.46 -13.68 3.20
N SER A 30 38.33 -13.31 3.83
CA SER A 30 38.21 -12.44 5.01
C SER A 30 39.22 -11.30 5.15
N ALA A 31 38.93 -10.15 4.53
CA ALA A 31 39.58 -8.89 4.85
C ALA A 31 38.68 -8.06 5.78
N SER A 32 39.03 -7.98 7.07
CA SER A 32 38.42 -7.04 8.01
C SER A 32 39.00 -5.65 7.77
N VAL A 33 38.13 -4.69 7.44
CA VAL A 33 38.49 -3.27 7.38
C VAL A 33 38.39 -2.69 8.79
N VAL A 34 39.52 -2.55 9.47
CA VAL A 34 39.60 -1.80 10.74
C VAL A 34 39.65 -0.30 10.40
N VAL A 35 38.51 0.37 10.50
CA VAL A 35 38.42 1.83 10.48
C VAL A 35 38.82 2.34 11.86
N CYS A 36 40.04 2.87 12.01
CA CYS A 36 40.40 3.62 13.21
C CYS A 36 39.66 4.95 13.22
N PHE A 37 38.55 5.03 13.96
CA PHE A 37 37.97 6.31 14.36
C PHE A 37 38.90 7.01 15.36
N LEU A 38 39.19 8.30 15.12
CA LEU A 38 39.74 9.17 16.16
C LEU A 38 38.72 9.26 17.30
N PRO A 39 39.14 9.20 18.58
CA PRO A 39 38.21 9.23 19.70
C PRO A 39 37.55 10.60 19.81
N VAL A 40 36.23 10.62 19.72
CA VAL A 40 35.40 11.76 20.13
C VAL A 40 35.61 11.97 21.62
N SER A 41 35.82 13.23 22.05
CA SER A 41 36.08 13.51 23.47
C SER A 41 34.89 13.08 24.33
N GLU A 42 35.18 12.61 25.54
CA GLU A 42 34.16 12.22 26.54
C GLU A 42 33.19 13.38 26.83
N THR A 43 33.65 14.63 26.62
CA THR A 43 32.86 15.85 26.69
C THR A 43 31.86 15.98 25.53
N GLY A 44 32.21 15.54 24.31
CA GLY A 44 31.31 15.51 23.15
C GLY A 44 30.22 14.44 23.28
N ILE A 45 30.55 13.27 23.83
CA ILE A 45 29.56 12.22 24.13
C ILE A 45 28.65 12.64 25.28
N ALA A 46 29.16 13.38 26.27
CA ALA A 46 28.36 13.93 27.36
C ALA A 46 27.44 15.08 26.87
N GLN A 47 27.89 15.89 25.90
CA GLN A 47 27.07 16.93 25.27
C GLN A 47 25.93 16.31 24.46
N ILE A 48 26.22 15.30 23.62
CA ILE A 48 25.19 14.58 22.84
C ILE A 48 24.20 13.87 23.77
N ARG A 49 24.67 13.21 24.84
CA ARG A 49 23.75 12.62 25.85
C ARG A 49 22.92 13.67 26.58
N ARG A 50 23.45 14.88 26.77
CA ARG A 50 22.72 15.98 27.41
C ARG A 50 21.71 16.61 26.45
N ASP A 51 22.02 16.70 25.16
CA ASP A 51 21.13 17.24 24.13
C ASP A 51 20.01 16.24 23.77
N VAL A 52 20.30 14.93 23.79
CA VAL A 52 19.29 13.86 23.71
C VAL A 52 18.42 13.84 24.98
N ALA A 53 19.00 14.02 26.17
CA ALA A 53 18.23 14.11 27.41
C ALA A 53 17.44 15.42 27.56
N LEU A 54 17.85 16.52 26.91
CA LEU A 54 17.12 17.78 26.86
C LEU A 54 16.00 17.78 25.80
N THR A 55 16.05 16.88 24.82
CA THR A 55 14.95 16.61 23.89
C THR A 55 13.91 15.67 24.52
N ALA A 56 14.36 14.63 25.24
CA ALA A 56 13.48 13.77 26.03
C ALA A 56 12.81 14.52 27.21
N GLY A 57 13.54 15.40 27.90
CA GLY A 57 13.02 16.17 29.03
C GLY A 57 12.17 17.40 28.67
N ARG A 58 11.86 17.62 27.38
CA ARG A 58 10.94 18.68 26.93
C ARG A 58 9.50 18.19 26.71
N PHE A 59 9.26 16.88 26.73
CA PHE A 59 7.91 16.29 26.79
C PHE A 59 7.33 16.24 28.22
N ASP A 60 8.10 16.58 29.26
CA ASP A 60 7.70 16.41 30.67
C ASP A 60 7.30 17.70 31.41
N VAL A 61 7.07 18.82 30.72
CA VAL A 61 6.83 20.12 31.40
C VAL A 61 5.43 20.68 31.19
N GLU A 62 4.39 19.87 31.36
CA GLU A 62 3.07 20.34 31.82
C GLU A 62 2.41 19.49 32.93
N ALA A 63 3.09 18.46 33.47
CA ALA A 63 2.51 17.64 34.55
C ALA A 63 2.59 18.25 35.97
N ALA A 64 3.24 19.40 36.16
CA ALA A 64 3.60 19.88 37.51
C ALA A 64 2.65 20.91 38.16
N ALA A 65 1.45 21.16 37.61
CA ALA A 65 0.52 22.16 38.17
C ALA A 65 -0.95 21.70 38.30
N LEU A 66 -1.18 20.43 38.69
CA LEU A 66 -2.47 19.96 39.23
C LEU A 66 -2.26 18.76 40.17
N ALA A 67 -1.46 18.96 41.22
CA ALA A 67 -1.25 17.97 42.28
C ALA A 67 -2.51 17.80 43.17
N ASN A 68 -3.51 17.03 42.72
CA ASN A 68 -4.35 16.15 43.56
C ASN A 68 -5.37 15.29 42.75
N VAL A 69 -4.94 14.65 41.68
CA VAL A 69 -5.62 13.46 41.13
C VAL A 69 -4.57 12.36 41.13
N THR A 70 -4.90 11.19 41.65
CA THR A 70 -4.06 9.99 41.59
C THR A 70 -3.56 9.79 40.16
N ASP A 71 -2.24 9.84 39.93
CA ASP A 71 -1.65 9.35 38.67
C ASP A 71 -2.20 7.95 38.39
N PRO A 72 -2.74 7.66 37.18
CA PRO A 72 -2.96 6.29 36.81
C PRO A 72 -1.60 5.61 36.80
N VAL A 73 -1.44 4.57 37.62
CA VAL A 73 -0.42 3.56 37.39
C VAL A 73 -0.60 3.11 35.93
N PRO A 74 0.47 2.94 35.12
CA PRO A 74 0.33 2.31 33.81
C PRO A 74 -0.46 1.03 34.01
N VAL A 75 -1.69 1.00 33.49
CA VAL A 75 -2.52 -0.19 33.58
C VAL A 75 -1.91 -1.12 32.54
N GLY A 76 -1.48 -2.30 32.98
CA GLY A 76 -1.08 -3.32 32.01
C GLY A 76 -2.31 -3.86 31.29
N PRO A 77 -2.13 -4.58 30.18
CA PRO A 77 -3.23 -5.16 29.45
C PRO A 77 -4.14 -5.99 30.37
N SER A 78 -5.44 -5.83 30.21
CA SER A 78 -6.48 -6.48 31.00
C SER A 78 -7.78 -6.64 30.21
N ALA A 79 -8.63 -7.58 30.60
CA ALA A 79 -9.96 -7.76 30.00
C ALA A 79 -10.87 -6.51 30.07
N THR A 80 -10.48 -5.48 30.83
CA THR A 80 -11.20 -4.20 30.94
C THR A 80 -10.26 -3.01 30.72
N GLY A 81 -9.21 -3.21 29.92
CA GLY A 81 -8.30 -2.16 29.48
C GLY A 81 -9.03 -1.04 28.74
N ALA A 82 -8.38 0.10 28.59
CA ALA A 82 -8.97 1.23 27.86
C ALA A 82 -9.14 0.91 26.38
N ASP A 83 -8.22 0.11 25.84
CA ASP A 83 -8.20 -0.29 24.43
C ASP A 83 -8.68 -1.73 24.22
N ALA A 84 -9.19 -2.39 25.27
CA ALA A 84 -9.67 -3.76 25.20
C ALA A 84 -11.03 -3.86 24.47
N PHE A 85 -11.18 -4.85 23.59
CA PHE A 85 -12.41 -5.07 22.81
C PHE A 85 -12.74 -6.56 22.65
N THR A 86 -14.02 -6.89 22.50
CA THR A 86 -14.49 -8.28 22.38
C THR A 86 -15.00 -8.60 20.98
N ILE A 87 -14.45 -9.64 20.34
CA ILE A 87 -14.87 -10.11 19.01
C ILE A 87 -14.61 -11.62 18.87
N GLY A 88 -15.50 -12.32 18.17
CA GLY A 88 -15.32 -13.75 17.83
C GLY A 88 -15.10 -14.68 19.03
N GLY A 89 -15.64 -14.33 20.19
CA GLY A 89 -15.55 -15.13 21.41
C GLY A 89 -14.30 -14.88 22.27
N PHE A 90 -13.51 -13.85 21.96
CA PHE A 90 -12.32 -13.45 22.72
C PHE A 90 -12.36 -11.96 23.04
N THR A 91 -11.76 -11.58 24.17
CA THR A 91 -11.42 -10.18 24.46
C THR A 91 -9.94 -9.98 24.15
N PHE A 92 -9.62 -8.98 23.35
CA PHE A 92 -8.26 -8.61 22.95
C PHE A 92 -7.89 -7.30 23.60
N ASP A 93 -6.65 -7.20 24.07
CA ASP A 93 -6.07 -5.93 24.55
C ASP A 93 -4.73 -5.70 23.85
N PRO A 94 -4.59 -4.63 23.03
CA PRO A 94 -3.38 -4.38 22.26
C PRO A 94 -2.19 -4.01 23.15
N VAL A 95 -1.02 -4.51 22.77
CA VAL A 95 0.25 -4.20 23.42
C VAL A 95 1.25 -3.61 22.43
N ASN A 96 1.81 -2.46 22.75
CA ASN A 96 2.86 -1.80 21.98
C ASN A 96 4.14 -1.68 22.81
N GLY A 97 5.03 -2.67 22.65
CA GLY A 97 6.24 -2.78 23.46
C GLY A 97 5.92 -3.15 24.90
N ASP A 98 6.20 -2.27 25.86
CA ASP A 98 5.89 -2.47 27.28
C ASP A 98 4.60 -1.73 27.72
N GLU A 99 3.89 -1.08 26.78
CA GLU A 99 2.72 -0.23 27.03
C GLU A 99 1.43 -0.86 26.44
N GLU A 100 0.30 -0.65 27.12
CA GLU A 100 -1.05 -0.92 26.58
C GLU A 100 -1.34 0.05 25.44
N GLY A 101 -1.94 -0.44 24.36
CA GLY A 101 -2.39 0.37 23.23
C GLY A 101 -1.90 -0.12 21.87
N PHE A 102 -2.46 0.50 20.83
CA PHE A 102 -2.15 0.16 19.44
C PHE A 102 -0.83 0.76 18.95
N GLY A 103 -0.15 0.02 18.07
CA GLY A 103 0.94 0.57 17.25
C GLY A 103 0.39 1.34 16.05
N LEU A 104 0.91 2.55 15.82
CA LEU A 104 0.57 3.35 14.63
C LEU A 104 1.17 2.75 13.35
N ILE A 105 0.46 2.91 12.24
CA ILE A 105 0.78 2.29 10.96
C ILE A 105 1.02 3.34 9.87
N HIS A 106 2.12 3.16 9.13
CA HIS A 106 2.38 3.95 7.93
C HIS A 106 1.42 3.55 6.79
N PRO A 107 0.83 4.52 6.08
CA PRO A 107 0.13 4.23 4.83
C PRO A 107 1.03 3.46 3.85
N LEU A 108 0.50 2.36 3.30
CA LEU A 108 1.09 1.66 2.17
C LEU A 108 0.77 2.38 0.87
N THR A 109 -0.50 2.72 0.68
CA THR A 109 -1.00 3.46 -0.49
C THR A 109 -2.12 4.39 -0.01
N SER A 110 -2.24 5.54 -0.66
CA SER A 110 -3.20 6.54 -0.24
C SER A 110 -3.74 7.35 -1.45
N ALA A 111 -5.04 7.63 -1.39
CA ALA A 111 -5.85 8.39 -2.32
C ALA A 111 -6.99 9.07 -1.52
N PRO A 112 -6.65 10.00 -0.63
CA PRO A 112 -7.57 10.59 0.33
C PRO A 112 -8.58 11.52 -0.35
N PRO A 113 -9.77 11.72 0.25
CA PRO A 113 -10.33 11.01 1.41
C PRO A 113 -10.95 9.66 1.04
N LEU A 114 -10.69 9.15 -0.17
CA LEU A 114 -11.41 8.02 -0.75
C LEU A 114 -10.91 6.68 -0.22
N LEU A 115 -9.60 6.45 -0.30
CA LEU A 115 -8.97 5.18 0.08
C LEU A 115 -7.57 5.43 0.64
N THR A 116 -7.32 4.97 1.85
CA THR A 116 -5.96 4.80 2.36
C THR A 116 -5.84 3.39 2.94
N LEU A 117 -4.76 2.69 2.62
CA LEU A 117 -4.48 1.35 3.13
C LEU A 117 -3.10 1.36 3.76
N GLY A 118 -2.94 0.78 4.95
CA GLY A 118 -1.65 0.56 5.58
C GLY A 118 -1.57 -0.82 6.22
N GLY A 119 -0.34 -1.30 6.44
CA GLY A 119 -0.09 -2.62 7.03
C GLY A 119 -0.19 -3.77 6.00
N GLY A 120 -0.58 -4.95 6.47
CA GLY A 120 -0.65 -6.17 5.65
C GLY A 120 0.64 -6.98 5.63
N PHE A 121 0.88 -7.71 4.55
CA PHE A 121 2.04 -8.60 4.36
C PHE A 121 2.90 -8.16 3.18
N ALA A 122 4.22 -8.25 3.35
CA ALA A 122 5.20 -8.15 2.27
C ALA A 122 6.36 -9.10 2.50
N LEU A 123 6.89 -9.67 1.41
CA LEU A 123 8.07 -10.54 1.40
C LEU A 123 8.05 -11.68 2.44
N GLY A 124 6.86 -12.22 2.71
CA GLY A 124 6.66 -13.37 3.61
C GLY A 124 6.51 -13.01 5.10
N GLY A 125 6.30 -11.75 5.46
CA GLY A 125 6.02 -11.34 6.85
C GLY A 125 5.08 -10.13 6.97
N PRO A 126 4.56 -9.86 8.17
CA PRO A 126 3.68 -8.72 8.42
C PRO A 126 4.44 -7.39 8.36
N MET A 127 3.89 -6.42 7.65
CA MET A 127 4.38 -5.03 7.55
C MET A 127 4.01 -4.21 8.78
N ALA A 128 2.88 -4.53 9.40
CA ALA A 128 2.43 -3.97 10.67
C ALA A 128 2.04 -5.11 11.62
N GLY A 129 2.94 -5.45 12.53
CA GLY A 129 2.68 -6.45 13.56
C GLY A 129 2.05 -5.82 14.79
N GLN A 130 1.08 -6.49 15.39
CA GLN A 130 0.48 -6.10 16.67
C GLN A 130 0.41 -7.33 17.58
N GLU A 131 0.88 -7.16 18.81
CA GLU A 131 0.66 -8.14 19.87
C GLU A 131 -0.66 -7.81 20.58
N PHE A 132 -1.43 -8.85 20.90
CA PHE A 132 -2.61 -8.73 21.74
C PHE A 132 -2.49 -9.71 22.90
N GLU A 133 -2.78 -9.25 24.11
CA GLU A 133 -3.14 -10.16 25.20
C GLU A 133 -4.60 -10.58 25.03
N VAL A 134 -4.88 -11.86 25.26
CA VAL A 134 -6.19 -12.46 25.01
C VAL A 134 -6.82 -12.91 26.32
N PHE A 135 -8.09 -12.57 26.51
CA PHE A 135 -8.87 -12.91 27.70
C PHE A 135 -10.15 -13.67 27.35
N ASP A 136 -10.60 -14.53 28.26
CA ASP A 136 -11.93 -15.14 28.18
C ASP A 136 -12.99 -14.07 28.50
N PRO A 137 -13.91 -13.76 27.58
CA PRO A 137 -14.91 -12.72 27.79
C PRO A 137 -15.91 -13.06 28.91
N ALA A 138 -16.04 -14.33 29.30
CA ALA A 138 -17.01 -14.75 30.31
C ALA A 138 -16.58 -14.43 31.74
N ASP A 139 -15.27 -14.50 32.04
CA ASP A 139 -14.74 -14.31 33.39
C ASP A 139 -13.48 -13.42 33.47
N GLY A 140 -12.99 -12.93 32.33
CA GLY A 140 -11.81 -12.07 32.22
C GLY A 140 -10.49 -12.81 32.47
N ALA A 141 -10.48 -14.15 32.42
CA ALA A 141 -9.27 -14.92 32.60
C ALA A 141 -8.28 -14.67 31.45
N ASP A 142 -7.03 -14.39 31.79
CA ASP A 142 -5.92 -14.31 30.84
C ASP A 142 -5.64 -15.67 30.20
N LEU A 143 -5.67 -15.70 28.87
CA LEU A 143 -5.45 -16.87 28.03
C LEU A 143 -4.04 -16.90 27.40
N GLY A 144 -3.32 -15.79 27.50
CA GLY A 144 -2.00 -15.53 26.91
C GLY A 144 -2.06 -14.60 25.70
N SER A 145 -0.89 -14.36 25.08
CA SER A 145 -0.76 -13.42 23.97
C SER A 145 -0.79 -14.07 22.60
N ILE A 146 -1.11 -13.29 21.57
CA ILE A 146 -0.98 -13.65 20.15
C ILE A 146 -0.25 -12.56 19.38
N ASN A 147 0.36 -12.95 18.26
CA ASN A 147 0.92 -12.05 17.27
C ASN A 147 -0.01 -11.98 16.07
N THR A 148 -0.25 -10.78 15.59
CA THR A 148 -1.13 -10.52 14.44
C THR A 148 -0.44 -9.67 13.38
N SER A 149 -0.95 -9.76 12.16
CA SER A 149 -0.74 -8.76 11.11
C SER A 149 -1.95 -7.86 11.07
N VAL A 150 -1.74 -6.55 11.16
CA VAL A 150 -2.81 -5.55 11.12
C VAL A 150 -2.84 -4.87 9.76
N VAL A 151 -4.04 -4.61 9.26
CA VAL A 151 -4.32 -3.73 8.14
C VAL A 151 -5.28 -2.66 8.63
N VAL A 152 -4.98 -1.41 8.33
CA VAL A 152 -5.92 -0.30 8.54
C VAL A 152 -6.29 0.26 7.19
N ALA A 153 -7.59 0.35 6.95
CA ALA A 153 -8.15 0.94 5.75
C ALA A 153 -9.05 2.12 6.12
N ASN A 154 -8.85 3.26 5.48
CA ASN A 154 -9.80 4.36 5.53
C ASN A 154 -10.55 4.39 4.20
N LEU A 155 -11.86 4.19 4.25
CA LEU A 155 -12.74 4.20 3.09
C LEU A 155 -13.77 5.32 3.22
N ALA A 156 -13.67 6.34 2.39
CA ALA A 156 -14.53 7.51 2.42
C ALA A 156 -14.64 8.17 3.81
N GLY A 157 -13.52 8.21 4.54
CA GLY A 157 -13.42 8.77 5.89
C GLY A 157 -13.91 7.86 7.03
N PHE A 158 -14.26 6.61 6.74
CA PHE A 158 -14.57 5.59 7.75
C PHE A 158 -13.40 4.64 7.94
N THR A 159 -13.06 4.35 9.20
CA THR A 159 -11.92 3.51 9.56
C THR A 159 -12.32 2.05 9.66
N ASN A 160 -11.52 1.19 9.05
CA ASN A 160 -11.57 -0.25 9.15
C ASN A 160 -10.23 -0.75 9.72
N THR A 161 -10.31 -1.66 10.69
CA THR A 161 -9.16 -2.39 11.20
C THR A 161 -9.41 -3.87 11.03
N GLN A 162 -8.55 -4.50 10.23
CA GLN A 162 -8.47 -5.94 10.08
C GLN A 162 -7.21 -6.45 10.78
N PHE A 163 -7.30 -7.57 11.49
CA PHE A 163 -6.13 -8.29 11.94
C PHE A 163 -6.21 -9.78 11.64
N THR A 164 -5.08 -10.35 11.23
CA THR A 164 -4.90 -11.78 10.96
C THR A 164 -3.98 -12.38 12.00
N VAL A 165 -4.38 -13.47 12.64
CA VAL A 165 -3.53 -14.17 13.62
C VAL A 165 -2.36 -14.86 12.89
N VAL A 166 -1.13 -14.43 13.14
CA VAL A 166 0.07 -14.99 12.48
C VAL A 166 0.91 -15.87 13.41
N GLY A 167 0.71 -15.76 14.72
CA GLY A 167 1.39 -16.59 15.69
C GLY A 167 0.68 -16.63 17.03
N ALA A 168 0.73 -17.78 17.68
CA ALA A 168 0.29 -17.99 19.05
C ALA A 168 1.32 -18.87 19.78
N PRO A 169 1.47 -18.74 21.11
CA PRO A 169 2.26 -19.66 21.92
C PRO A 169 1.85 -21.11 21.66
N PRO A 170 2.80 -22.06 21.64
CA PRO A 170 2.48 -23.46 21.40
C PRO A 170 1.55 -24.00 22.49
N ALA A 171 0.41 -24.56 22.03
CA ALA A 171 -0.61 -25.30 22.77
C ALA A 171 -0.51 -25.24 24.31
N THR A 172 -1.16 -24.24 24.89
CA THR A 172 -1.62 -24.27 26.28
C THR A 172 -2.91 -25.08 26.36
N ASP A 173 -3.32 -25.56 27.55
CA ASP A 173 -4.65 -26.19 27.76
C ASP A 173 -5.82 -25.18 27.61
N VAL A 174 -5.54 -24.00 27.03
CA VAL A 174 -6.41 -22.82 26.97
C VAL A 174 -6.67 -22.49 25.50
N PRO A 175 -7.93 -22.26 25.10
CA PRO A 175 -8.26 -21.97 23.71
C PRO A 175 -7.77 -20.55 23.37
N LEU A 176 -6.74 -20.43 22.55
CA LEU A 176 -6.35 -19.18 21.89
C LEU A 176 -6.92 -19.13 20.46
N PRO A 177 -7.07 -17.94 19.86
CA PRO A 177 -7.42 -17.79 18.45
C PRO A 177 -6.53 -18.63 17.52
N THR A 178 -7.14 -19.34 16.57
CA THR A 178 -6.41 -20.18 15.62
C THR A 178 -5.58 -19.31 14.65
N VAL A 179 -4.31 -19.65 14.43
CA VAL A 179 -3.46 -19.01 13.42
C VAL A 179 -4.11 -19.09 12.04
N GLY A 180 -4.12 -17.96 11.31
CA GLY A 180 -4.81 -17.76 10.04
C GLY A 180 -6.19 -17.13 10.17
N SER A 181 -6.78 -17.10 11.38
CA SER A 181 -8.09 -16.48 11.58
C SER A 181 -8.02 -14.96 11.36
N VAL A 182 -9.07 -14.41 10.75
CA VAL A 182 -9.21 -12.99 10.43
C VAL A 182 -10.34 -12.39 11.23
N TYR A 183 -10.08 -11.22 11.77
CA TYR A 183 -11.03 -10.40 12.52
C TYR A 183 -11.03 -9.02 11.91
N ASP A 184 -12.19 -8.44 11.71
CA ASP A 184 -12.34 -7.15 11.06
C ASP A 184 -13.45 -6.34 11.72
N VAL A 185 -13.18 -5.05 11.93
CA VAL A 185 -14.16 -4.06 12.36
C VAL A 185 -14.12 -2.87 11.42
N PHE A 186 -15.22 -2.62 10.73
CA PHE A 186 -15.43 -1.40 9.94
C PHE A 186 -16.35 -0.43 10.67
N ASN A 187 -15.80 0.67 11.19
CA ASN A 187 -16.52 1.68 11.95
C ASN A 187 -17.15 2.73 11.03
N LEU A 188 -18.48 2.76 11.01
CA LEU A 188 -19.28 3.70 10.22
C LEU A 188 -19.70 4.94 11.04
N GLY A 189 -19.21 5.04 12.27
CA GLY A 189 -19.50 6.13 13.21
C GLY A 189 -20.90 6.05 13.81
N GLY A 190 -21.16 6.88 14.83
CA GLY A 190 -22.50 7.01 15.44
C GLY A 190 -23.05 5.73 16.09
N GLY A 191 -22.17 4.79 16.45
CA GLY A 191 -22.52 3.47 16.98
C GLY A 191 -22.91 2.43 15.92
N PHE A 192 -22.59 2.68 14.65
CA PHE A 192 -22.73 1.71 13.57
C PHE A 192 -21.36 1.11 13.22
N ALA A 193 -21.27 -0.22 13.16
CA ALA A 193 -20.07 -0.90 12.66
C ALA A 193 -20.43 -2.22 12.01
N ASN A 194 -19.63 -2.63 11.03
CA ASN A 194 -19.62 -4.00 10.55
C ASN A 194 -18.53 -4.78 11.30
N VAL A 195 -18.87 -5.94 11.83
CA VAL A 195 -17.94 -6.82 12.56
C VAL A 195 -17.93 -8.16 11.87
N TYR A 196 -16.79 -8.48 11.27
CA TYR A 196 -16.59 -9.69 10.49
C TYR A 196 -15.55 -10.59 11.16
N THR A 197 -15.79 -11.90 11.13
CA THR A 197 -14.80 -12.90 11.53
C THR A 197 -14.76 -14.04 10.53
N ALA A 198 -13.56 -14.52 10.23
CA ALA A 198 -13.29 -15.78 9.55
C ALA A 198 -12.35 -16.60 10.41
N ILE A 199 -12.92 -17.53 11.17
CA ILE A 199 -12.19 -18.34 12.14
C ILE A 199 -11.80 -19.66 11.49
N VAL A 200 -10.50 -19.94 11.45
CA VAL A 200 -9.98 -21.18 10.88
C VAL A 200 -10.47 -22.39 11.68
N GLY A 201 -10.99 -23.39 10.97
CA GLY A 201 -11.50 -24.62 11.54
C GLY A 201 -10.40 -25.45 12.20
N ALA A 202 -10.66 -25.94 13.42
CA ALA A 202 -9.74 -26.84 14.11
C ALA A 202 -9.53 -28.14 13.33
N ASP A 203 -8.30 -28.66 13.33
CA ASP A 203 -7.91 -29.94 12.71
C ASP A 203 -8.30 -30.08 11.21
N GLY A 204 -8.35 -28.97 10.47
CA GLY A 204 -8.75 -28.95 9.06
C GLY A 204 -10.26 -29.11 8.85
N GLY A 205 -11.06 -28.84 9.88
CA GLY A 205 -12.50 -28.61 9.75
C GLY A 205 -12.80 -27.36 8.91
N PRO A 206 -14.06 -27.17 8.49
CA PRO A 206 -14.45 -25.97 7.75
C PRO A 206 -14.30 -24.72 8.61
N ASP A 207 -13.93 -23.62 7.97
CA ASP A 207 -13.83 -22.31 8.59
C ASP A 207 -15.22 -21.80 8.97
N THR A 208 -15.25 -20.99 10.04
CA THR A 208 -16.48 -20.35 10.53
C THR A 208 -16.43 -18.87 10.19
N VAL A 209 -17.25 -18.48 9.22
CA VAL A 209 -17.38 -17.08 8.81
C VAL A 209 -18.66 -16.49 9.39
N THR A 210 -18.55 -15.34 10.03
CA THR A 210 -19.69 -14.57 10.54
C THR A 210 -19.56 -13.11 10.16
N ASP A 211 -20.68 -12.46 9.92
CA ASP A 211 -20.75 -11.02 9.72
C ASP A 211 -21.93 -10.45 10.52
N THR A 212 -21.65 -9.47 11.37
CA THR A 212 -22.66 -8.78 12.17
C THR A 212 -22.57 -7.27 11.98
N PHE A 213 -23.68 -6.65 11.58
CA PHE A 213 -23.81 -5.21 11.58
C PHE A 213 -24.35 -4.72 12.93
N LEU A 214 -23.50 -4.05 13.69
CA LEU A 214 -23.82 -3.40 14.95
C LEU A 214 -24.58 -2.11 14.69
N THR A 215 -25.67 -1.90 15.44
CA THR A 215 -26.42 -0.65 15.42
C THR A 215 -26.85 -0.26 16.83
N PRO A 216 -27.11 1.03 17.10
CA PRO A 216 -27.64 1.47 18.39
C PRO A 216 -29.01 0.89 18.76
N PHE A 217 -29.70 0.23 17.80
CA PHE A 217 -31.04 -0.31 17.98
C PHE A 217 -31.07 -1.85 18.01
N GLY A 218 -29.91 -2.48 17.96
CA GLY A 218 -29.73 -3.93 17.93
C GLY A 218 -28.96 -4.41 16.71
N ASN A 219 -28.34 -5.57 16.85
CA ASN A 219 -27.43 -6.12 15.84
C ASN A 219 -28.20 -6.87 14.75
N ILE A 220 -27.69 -6.80 13.52
CA ILE A 220 -28.22 -7.48 12.34
C ILE A 220 -27.19 -8.51 11.89
N ASP A 221 -27.59 -9.78 11.79
CA ASP A 221 -26.77 -10.84 11.23
C ASP A 221 -26.72 -10.71 9.70
N LEU A 222 -25.53 -10.43 9.16
CA LEU A 222 -25.24 -10.34 7.74
C LEU A 222 -24.51 -11.59 7.21
N THR A 223 -24.29 -12.61 8.04
CA THR A 223 -23.73 -13.91 7.63
C THR A 223 -24.46 -14.52 6.42
N PRO A 224 -25.80 -14.39 6.24
CA PRO A 224 -26.45 -14.87 5.02
C PRO A 224 -26.02 -14.15 3.73
N LEU A 225 -25.45 -12.94 3.83
CA LEU A 225 -24.92 -12.17 2.69
C LEU A 225 -23.43 -12.42 2.47
N PHE A 226 -22.64 -12.45 3.55
CA PHE A 226 -21.18 -12.42 3.48
C PHE A 226 -20.49 -13.67 4.03
N GLY A 227 -21.22 -14.63 4.61
CA GLY A 227 -20.67 -15.87 5.17
C GLY A 227 -20.06 -16.83 4.12
N GLY A 228 -20.23 -16.54 2.83
CA GLY A 228 -19.54 -17.24 1.73
C GLY A 228 -18.20 -16.59 1.34
N ILE A 229 -17.87 -15.43 1.90
CA ILE A 229 -16.60 -14.73 1.68
C ILE A 229 -15.71 -15.09 2.85
N ASP A 230 -14.72 -15.94 2.62
CA ASP A 230 -13.78 -16.39 3.64
C ASP A 230 -12.44 -15.69 3.47
N ALA A 231 -12.15 -14.73 4.34
CA ALA A 231 -10.89 -13.98 4.31
C ALA A 231 -9.70 -14.77 4.88
N ALA A 232 -9.95 -15.86 5.61
CA ALA A 232 -8.88 -16.74 6.09
C ALA A 232 -8.41 -17.71 5.00
N ALA A 233 -9.25 -17.97 4.00
CA ALA A 233 -8.91 -18.80 2.85
C ALA A 233 -7.92 -18.11 1.90
N LEU A 234 -7.06 -18.91 1.25
CA LEU A 234 -6.22 -18.43 0.16
C LEU A 234 -7.09 -18.05 -1.05
N LEU A 235 -6.72 -16.95 -1.72
CA LEU A 235 -7.37 -16.49 -2.93
C LEU A 235 -7.10 -17.47 -4.09
N GLN A 236 -8.14 -17.76 -4.88
CA GLN A 236 -8.11 -18.72 -5.97
C GLN A 236 -8.15 -17.99 -7.32
N PRO A 237 -7.01 -17.72 -7.97
CA PRO A 237 -7.00 -16.95 -9.22
C PRO A 237 -7.79 -17.61 -10.37
N GLY A 238 -7.89 -18.94 -10.38
CA GLY A 238 -8.66 -19.68 -11.37
C GLY A 238 -10.15 -19.33 -11.39
N ASP A 239 -10.74 -18.93 -10.25
CA ASP A 239 -12.16 -18.61 -10.15
C ASP A 239 -12.58 -17.47 -11.09
N ALA A 240 -11.67 -16.54 -11.40
CA ALA A 240 -11.90 -15.46 -12.34
C ALA A 240 -12.08 -15.94 -13.78
N PHE A 241 -11.41 -17.03 -14.16
CA PHE A 241 -11.34 -17.54 -15.53
C PHE A 241 -12.31 -18.69 -15.83
N ALA A 242 -13.06 -19.18 -14.85
CA ALA A 242 -13.94 -20.35 -14.98
C ALA A 242 -14.91 -20.29 -16.18
N ALA A 243 -15.42 -19.10 -16.52
CA ALA A 243 -16.31 -18.94 -17.69
C ALA A 243 -15.58 -19.07 -19.04
N LEU A 244 -14.26 -18.88 -19.07
CA LEU A 244 -13.42 -18.95 -20.27
C LEU A 244 -12.86 -20.35 -20.53
N GLU A 245 -12.91 -21.27 -19.56
CA GLU A 245 -12.45 -22.67 -19.69
C GLU A 245 -13.15 -23.38 -20.85
N ALA A 246 -14.46 -23.14 -21.03
CA ALA A 246 -15.24 -23.72 -22.14
C ALA A 246 -14.75 -23.29 -23.53
N GLY A 247 -13.96 -22.21 -23.61
CA GLY A 247 -13.34 -21.71 -24.84
C GLY A 247 -11.97 -22.32 -25.12
N ALA A 248 -11.34 -23.01 -24.16
CA ALA A 248 -10.05 -23.65 -24.33
C ALA A 248 -10.13 -24.77 -25.36
N ALA A 249 -9.15 -24.81 -26.26
CA ALA A 249 -9.07 -25.82 -27.32
C ALA A 249 -7.86 -26.77 -27.17
N GLY A 250 -7.13 -26.67 -26.06
CA GLY A 250 -6.04 -27.54 -25.63
C GLY A 250 -5.63 -27.23 -24.18
N GLY A 251 -4.58 -27.88 -23.68
CA GLY A 251 -4.14 -27.76 -22.30
C GLY A 251 -4.81 -28.76 -21.35
N GLY A 252 -4.62 -28.56 -20.04
CA GLY A 252 -5.22 -29.34 -18.96
C GLY A 252 -6.61 -28.85 -18.56
N GLU A 253 -7.02 -29.20 -17.33
CA GLU A 253 -8.38 -28.96 -16.83
C GLU A 253 -8.64 -27.48 -16.53
N ASP A 254 -7.61 -26.74 -16.14
CA ASP A 254 -7.69 -25.32 -15.78
C ASP A 254 -7.33 -24.39 -16.95
N ALA A 255 -7.22 -24.93 -18.17
CA ALA A 255 -6.90 -24.16 -19.36
C ALA A 255 -8.08 -23.25 -19.77
N PHE A 256 -7.78 -22.02 -20.20
CA PHE A 256 -8.78 -21.03 -20.62
C PHE A 256 -8.34 -20.25 -21.86
N ALA A 257 -9.31 -19.74 -22.63
CA ALA A 257 -9.02 -18.97 -23.85
C ALA A 257 -9.17 -17.46 -23.64
N ILE A 258 -8.10 -16.69 -23.86
CA ILE A 258 -8.07 -15.23 -23.72
C ILE A 258 -7.09 -14.61 -24.73
N GLY A 259 -7.40 -13.41 -25.24
CA GLY A 259 -6.50 -12.68 -26.13
C GLY A 259 -6.11 -13.40 -27.43
N GLY A 260 -6.89 -14.39 -27.87
CA GLY A 260 -6.58 -15.22 -29.04
C GLY A 260 -5.64 -16.41 -28.76
N PHE A 261 -5.28 -16.64 -27.50
CA PHE A 261 -4.50 -17.78 -27.03
C PHE A 261 -5.35 -18.70 -26.15
N THR A 262 -4.89 -19.93 -25.96
CA THR A 262 -5.28 -20.76 -24.80
C THR A 262 -4.10 -20.79 -23.84
N LEU A 263 -4.35 -20.42 -22.59
CA LEU A 263 -3.37 -20.40 -21.50
C LEU A 263 -3.70 -21.54 -20.54
N ASP A 264 -2.68 -22.30 -20.17
CA ASP A 264 -2.81 -23.49 -19.35
C ASP A 264 -1.89 -23.37 -18.12
N PRO A 265 -2.45 -23.07 -16.93
CA PRO A 265 -1.67 -22.71 -15.75
C PRO A 265 -0.93 -23.92 -15.18
N PHE A 266 0.32 -23.73 -14.79
CA PHE A 266 1.05 -24.69 -13.96
C PHE A 266 2.05 -24.00 -13.03
N SER A 267 2.41 -24.68 -11.95
CA SER A 267 3.46 -24.24 -11.01
C SER A 267 4.68 -25.17 -11.06
N LYS A 268 5.87 -24.58 -10.93
CA LYS A 268 7.14 -25.32 -10.84
C LYS A 268 7.66 -25.27 -9.41
N THR A 269 7.73 -26.42 -8.75
CA THR A 269 8.41 -26.56 -7.45
C THR A 269 9.59 -27.51 -7.61
N GLY A 270 10.80 -26.95 -7.71
CA GLY A 270 11.99 -27.72 -8.08
C GLY A 270 11.84 -28.32 -9.48
N ASP A 271 12.03 -29.64 -9.60
CA ASP A 271 11.86 -30.37 -10.86
C ASP A 271 10.40 -30.82 -11.11
N SER A 272 9.48 -30.54 -10.18
CA SER A 272 8.07 -30.95 -10.28
C SER A 272 7.24 -29.85 -10.92
N ILE A 273 6.38 -30.26 -11.86
CA ILE A 273 5.32 -29.42 -12.42
C ILE A 273 4.00 -29.89 -11.80
N THR A 274 3.24 -28.95 -11.23
CA THR A 274 1.89 -29.19 -10.74
C THR A 274 0.93 -28.41 -11.63
N GLU A 275 -0.02 -29.12 -12.21
CA GLU A 275 -1.09 -28.55 -13.01
C GLU A 275 -1.97 -27.62 -12.18
N GLY A 276 -2.43 -26.54 -12.80
CA GLY A 276 -3.39 -25.61 -12.24
C GLY A 276 -2.79 -24.33 -11.69
N PHE A 277 -3.69 -23.48 -11.22
CA PHE A 277 -3.36 -22.22 -10.57
C PHE A 277 -2.77 -22.43 -9.17
N THR A 278 -1.76 -21.63 -8.83
CA THR A 278 -1.24 -21.55 -7.46
C THR A 278 -2.15 -20.64 -6.62
N PRO A 279 -2.70 -21.11 -5.48
CA PRO A 279 -3.42 -20.25 -4.56
C PRO A 279 -2.54 -19.09 -4.04
N VAL A 280 -3.15 -17.93 -3.84
CA VAL A 280 -2.46 -16.69 -3.48
C VAL A 280 -2.84 -16.26 -2.07
N ALA A 281 -1.86 -15.98 -1.22
CA ALA A 281 -2.10 -15.40 0.10
C ALA A 281 -2.58 -13.94 -0.04
N ALA A 282 -3.54 -13.55 0.80
CA ALA A 282 -3.91 -12.14 0.92
C ALA A 282 -2.73 -11.34 1.50
N LEU A 283 -2.42 -10.20 0.88
CA LEU A 283 -1.44 -9.24 1.36
C LEU A 283 -2.09 -8.16 2.20
N THR A 284 -3.25 -7.65 1.80
CA THR A 284 -3.95 -6.55 2.48
C THR A 284 -5.45 -6.59 2.13
N GLY A 285 -6.28 -5.87 2.88
CA GLY A 285 -7.72 -5.89 2.68
C GLY A 285 -8.53 -5.18 3.77
N ALA A 286 -9.83 -5.23 3.60
CA ALA A 286 -10.87 -4.80 4.54
C ALA A 286 -12.04 -5.78 4.37
N ALA A 287 -11.99 -6.90 5.07
CA ALA A 287 -12.98 -7.96 4.95
C ALA A 287 -14.36 -7.52 5.46
N PRO A 288 -15.48 -8.02 4.89
CA PRO A 288 -15.58 -8.89 3.73
C PRO A 288 -15.57 -8.13 2.39
N PHE A 289 -15.28 -6.83 2.40
CA PHE A 289 -15.46 -5.97 1.22
C PHE A 289 -14.34 -6.11 0.21
N LEU A 290 -13.10 -6.24 0.67
CA LEU A 290 -11.91 -6.22 -0.16
C LEU A 290 -10.84 -7.16 0.40
N ASN A 291 -10.34 -8.09 -0.41
CA ASN A 291 -9.10 -8.81 -0.15
C ASN A 291 -8.20 -8.71 -1.37
N ILE A 292 -6.94 -8.37 -1.17
CA ILE A 292 -5.95 -8.21 -2.24
C ILE A 292 -4.80 -9.16 -1.97
N GLY A 293 -4.40 -9.92 -2.98
CA GLY A 293 -3.22 -10.79 -2.95
C GLY A 293 -2.40 -10.70 -4.22
N GLY A 294 -1.18 -11.21 -4.17
CA GLY A 294 -0.23 -11.12 -5.28
C GLY A 294 0.30 -9.71 -5.43
N GLY A 295 0.51 -9.21 -6.65
CA GLY A 295 1.06 -7.87 -6.87
C GLY A 295 2.52 -7.85 -7.30
N SER A 296 3.01 -6.64 -7.50
CA SER A 296 4.37 -6.34 -7.97
C SER A 296 4.99 -5.17 -7.21
N ILE A 297 6.32 -5.12 -7.17
CA ILE A 297 7.09 -3.96 -6.71
C ILE A 297 8.09 -3.60 -7.82
N GLU A 298 8.17 -2.30 -8.16
CA GLU A 298 8.97 -1.77 -9.27
C GLU A 298 8.54 -2.33 -10.65
N ASP A 299 9.36 -2.11 -11.68
CA ASP A 299 9.13 -2.59 -13.04
C ASP A 299 9.46 -4.08 -13.17
N VAL A 300 8.44 -4.94 -13.09
CA VAL A 300 8.64 -6.38 -13.24
C VAL A 300 9.01 -6.83 -14.65
N THR A 301 8.90 -5.97 -15.67
CA THR A 301 9.45 -6.25 -17.01
C THR A 301 10.97 -6.05 -17.06
N ASN A 302 11.53 -5.36 -16.06
CA ASN A 302 12.95 -5.04 -15.93
C ASN A 302 13.53 -5.43 -14.56
N GLY A 303 13.07 -6.55 -13.98
CA GLY A 303 13.68 -7.15 -12.80
C GLY A 303 13.10 -6.71 -11.45
N GLY A 304 11.93 -6.06 -11.46
CA GLY A 304 11.12 -5.84 -10.26
C GLY A 304 10.69 -7.13 -9.58
N ILE A 305 10.10 -7.00 -8.39
CA ILE A 305 9.73 -8.14 -7.54
C ILE A 305 8.29 -8.55 -7.85
N ILE A 306 8.10 -9.85 -8.07
CA ILE A 306 6.78 -10.46 -8.30
C ILE A 306 6.37 -11.19 -7.02
N LEU A 307 5.21 -10.85 -6.46
CA LEU A 307 4.75 -11.41 -5.18
C LEU A 307 3.97 -12.71 -5.34
N ALA A 308 3.34 -12.93 -6.50
CA ALA A 308 2.71 -14.20 -6.87
C ALA A 308 3.02 -14.56 -8.33
N PRO A 309 4.12 -15.30 -8.59
CA PRO A 309 4.44 -15.76 -9.93
C PRO A 309 3.58 -16.96 -10.35
N GLN A 310 3.19 -17.00 -11.61
CA GLN A 310 2.49 -18.13 -12.22
C GLN A 310 3.04 -18.36 -13.63
N SER A 311 3.22 -19.63 -14.00
CA SER A 311 3.62 -20.00 -15.37
C SER A 311 2.41 -20.56 -16.12
N PHE A 312 2.45 -20.43 -17.45
CA PHE A 312 1.44 -20.96 -18.35
C PHE A 312 2.08 -21.61 -19.58
N ASP A 313 1.52 -22.75 -19.99
CA ASP A 313 1.71 -23.25 -21.34
C ASP A 313 0.80 -22.45 -22.29
N VAL A 314 1.35 -21.99 -23.41
CA VAL A 314 0.65 -21.16 -24.38
C VAL A 314 0.36 -21.97 -25.63
N TYR A 315 -0.90 -21.94 -26.03
CA TYR A 315 -1.43 -22.64 -27.19
C TYR A 315 -2.02 -21.63 -28.17
N SER A 316 -1.84 -21.90 -29.46
CA SER A 316 -2.47 -21.14 -30.56
C SER A 316 -3.33 -22.05 -31.43
N GLY A 317 -4.33 -21.46 -32.08
CA GLY A 317 -5.30 -22.17 -32.91
C GLY A 317 -6.62 -22.45 -32.18
N SER A 318 -7.51 -23.21 -32.82
CA SER A 318 -8.80 -23.59 -32.25
C SER A 318 -9.21 -25.00 -32.68
N GLY A 319 -10.02 -25.66 -31.85
CA GLY A 319 -10.40 -27.07 -32.02
C GLY A 319 -9.19 -27.99 -32.20
N ASP A 320 -9.29 -28.94 -33.13
CA ASP A 320 -8.24 -29.94 -33.40
C ASP A 320 -6.93 -29.35 -33.96
N ALA A 321 -6.88 -28.05 -34.27
CA ALA A 321 -5.69 -27.37 -34.81
C ALA A 321 -4.84 -26.69 -33.72
N VAL A 322 -5.16 -26.89 -32.44
CA VAL A 322 -4.39 -26.31 -31.35
C VAL A 322 -2.97 -26.86 -31.30
N THR A 323 -2.01 -25.96 -31.19
CA THR A 323 -0.58 -26.26 -31.06
C THR A 323 0.01 -25.47 -29.91
N GLN A 324 0.74 -26.14 -29.00
CA GLN A 324 1.54 -25.47 -27.99
C GLN A 324 2.69 -24.72 -28.67
N ILE A 325 2.81 -23.43 -28.42
CA ILE A 325 3.80 -22.54 -29.06
C ILE A 325 4.91 -22.09 -28.10
N GLY A 326 4.74 -22.30 -26.79
CA GLY A 326 5.76 -22.00 -25.79
C GLY A 326 5.18 -21.88 -24.39
N THR A 327 5.92 -21.22 -23.51
CA THR A 327 5.51 -20.93 -22.12
C THR A 327 5.70 -19.46 -21.79
N ILE A 328 4.85 -18.92 -20.94
CA ILE A 328 5.00 -17.56 -20.37
C ILE A 328 5.04 -17.62 -18.84
N ASP A 329 5.66 -16.62 -18.26
CA ASP A 329 5.62 -16.33 -16.82
C ASP A 329 4.88 -15.01 -16.61
N THR A 330 4.10 -14.94 -15.52
CA THR A 330 3.28 -13.77 -15.20
C THR A 330 3.40 -13.37 -13.73
N ALA A 331 3.21 -12.07 -13.47
CA ALA A 331 2.79 -11.59 -12.17
C ALA A 331 1.27 -11.70 -12.03
N VAL A 332 0.79 -12.36 -10.97
CA VAL A 332 -0.63 -12.55 -10.69
C VAL A 332 -1.07 -11.56 -9.62
N HIS A 333 -2.11 -10.79 -9.90
CA HIS A 333 -2.77 -9.93 -8.92
C HIS A 333 -4.20 -10.46 -8.75
N VAL A 334 -4.58 -10.80 -7.52
CA VAL A 334 -5.91 -11.32 -7.22
C VAL A 334 -6.61 -10.36 -6.28
N THR A 335 -7.81 -9.93 -6.66
CA THR A 335 -8.63 -9.08 -5.80
C THR A 335 -9.98 -9.75 -5.63
N ASN A 336 -10.45 -9.91 -4.40
CA ASN A 336 -11.83 -10.25 -4.11
C ASN A 336 -12.54 -8.97 -3.68
N LEU A 337 -13.51 -8.52 -4.48
CA LEU A 337 -14.33 -7.35 -4.20
C LEU A 337 -15.77 -7.81 -3.97
N LEU A 338 -16.26 -7.70 -2.73
CA LEU A 338 -17.62 -8.12 -2.33
C LEU A 338 -17.96 -9.57 -2.71
N GLY A 339 -16.98 -10.47 -2.66
CA GLY A 339 -17.13 -11.88 -3.02
C GLY A 339 -16.90 -12.17 -4.51
N LEU A 340 -16.64 -11.16 -5.33
CA LEU A 340 -16.34 -11.32 -6.75
C LEU A 340 -14.83 -11.39 -6.95
N THR A 341 -14.35 -12.50 -7.53
CA THR A 341 -12.94 -12.68 -7.82
C THR A 341 -12.56 -11.97 -9.11
N ASN A 342 -11.56 -11.10 -9.01
CA ASN A 342 -10.78 -10.53 -10.08
C ASN A 342 -9.41 -11.18 -10.13
N THR A 343 -8.91 -11.53 -11.31
CA THR A 343 -7.51 -11.92 -11.51
C THR A 343 -6.90 -11.22 -12.69
N GLN A 344 -5.82 -10.49 -12.43
CA GLN A 344 -4.94 -9.90 -13.41
C GLN A 344 -3.69 -10.78 -13.57
N LEU A 345 -3.28 -10.99 -14.81
CA LEU A 345 -2.04 -11.64 -15.22
C LEU A 345 -1.24 -10.63 -16.05
N MET A 346 -0.07 -10.21 -15.56
CA MET A 346 0.87 -9.41 -16.34
C MET A 346 2.03 -10.28 -16.82
N VAL A 347 2.24 -10.36 -18.13
CA VAL A 347 3.31 -11.17 -18.74
C VAL A 347 4.67 -10.54 -18.42
N THR A 348 5.55 -11.30 -17.78
CA THR A 348 6.90 -10.83 -17.37
C THR A 348 8.01 -11.49 -18.18
N GLY A 349 7.74 -12.63 -18.81
CA GLY A 349 8.70 -13.35 -19.63
C GLY A 349 8.07 -14.52 -20.38
N GLY A 350 8.88 -15.19 -21.20
CA GLY A 350 8.44 -16.41 -21.89
C GLY A 350 9.50 -17.02 -22.81
N GLU A 351 9.28 -18.29 -23.18
CA GLU A 351 10.10 -19.07 -24.09
C GLU A 351 9.24 -19.66 -25.21
N GLY A 352 9.45 -19.21 -26.45
CA GLY A 352 8.69 -19.65 -27.62
C GLY A 352 8.53 -18.54 -28.66
N ASP A 353 8.03 -18.91 -29.84
CA ASP A 353 7.75 -17.97 -30.93
C ASP A 353 6.24 -17.67 -30.98
N GLY A 354 5.88 -16.40 -31.16
CA GLY A 354 4.48 -15.97 -31.28
C GLY A 354 3.71 -15.89 -29.97
N LEU A 355 4.42 -15.81 -28.84
CA LEU A 355 3.85 -15.59 -27.51
C LEU A 355 3.32 -14.15 -27.34
N PRO A 356 2.44 -13.92 -26.35
CA PRO A 356 2.12 -12.56 -25.88
C PRO A 356 3.39 -11.74 -25.58
N ALA A 357 3.33 -10.43 -25.80
CA ALA A 357 4.46 -9.54 -25.52
C ALA A 357 4.64 -9.37 -23.99
N VAL A 358 5.90 -9.26 -23.54
CA VAL A 358 6.20 -8.87 -22.14
C VAL A 358 5.57 -7.50 -21.85
N GLY A 359 4.86 -7.39 -20.73
CA GLY A 359 4.02 -6.24 -20.35
C GLY A 359 2.55 -6.38 -20.77
N THR A 360 2.18 -7.42 -21.51
CA THR A 360 0.77 -7.67 -21.83
C THR A 360 0.01 -8.02 -20.56
N VAL A 361 -1.15 -7.40 -20.37
CA VAL A 361 -2.04 -7.61 -19.24
C VAL A 361 -3.32 -8.31 -19.72
N TYR A 362 -3.67 -9.39 -19.04
CA TYR A 362 -4.95 -10.05 -19.14
C TYR A 362 -5.64 -9.93 -17.79
N ASP A 363 -6.89 -9.52 -17.76
CA ASP A 363 -7.66 -9.42 -16.53
C ASP A 363 -9.06 -10.00 -16.72
N ALA A 364 -9.56 -10.68 -15.70
CA ALA A 364 -10.92 -11.17 -15.67
C ALA A 364 -11.59 -10.91 -14.32
N VAL A 365 -12.79 -10.32 -14.38
CA VAL A 365 -13.71 -10.19 -13.24
C VAL A 365 -14.85 -11.17 -13.44
N ASN A 366 -15.02 -12.14 -12.53
CA ASN A 366 -16.16 -13.04 -12.53
C ASN A 366 -17.29 -12.50 -11.65
N PHE A 367 -18.41 -12.11 -12.27
CA PHE A 367 -19.62 -11.65 -11.59
C PHE A 367 -20.56 -12.79 -11.17
N GLY A 368 -20.21 -14.03 -11.51
CA GLY A 368 -21.05 -15.20 -11.34
C GLY A 368 -22.17 -15.31 -12.37
N GLY A 369 -22.90 -16.43 -12.36
CA GLY A 369 -24.05 -16.64 -13.24
C GLY A 369 -23.75 -16.63 -14.75
N GLY A 370 -22.48 -16.83 -15.13
CA GLY A 370 -22.00 -16.76 -16.51
C GLY A 370 -21.71 -15.35 -17.02
N PHE A 371 -21.58 -14.36 -16.13
CA PHE A 371 -21.13 -13.01 -16.45
C PHE A 371 -19.67 -12.84 -16.08
N THR A 372 -18.83 -12.50 -17.06
CA THR A 372 -17.40 -12.28 -16.86
C THR A 372 -16.95 -11.10 -17.69
N ASN A 373 -16.31 -10.12 -17.08
CA ASN A 373 -15.62 -9.06 -17.82
C ASN A 373 -14.19 -9.49 -18.09
N ILE A 374 -13.72 -9.24 -19.30
CA ILE A 374 -12.36 -9.53 -19.72
C ILE A 374 -11.75 -8.24 -20.23
N TYR A 375 -10.69 -7.82 -19.56
CA TYR A 375 -9.87 -6.71 -19.99
C TYR A 375 -8.54 -7.25 -20.54
N THR A 376 -8.03 -6.64 -21.60
CA THR A 376 -6.72 -6.97 -22.16
C THR A 376 -6.04 -5.69 -22.63
N ALA A 377 -4.77 -5.52 -22.26
CA ALA A 377 -3.93 -4.44 -22.75
C ALA A 377 -2.59 -5.01 -23.23
N THR A 378 -2.15 -4.58 -24.42
CA THR A 378 -0.84 -4.96 -24.96
C THR A 378 0.06 -3.74 -25.01
N PRO A 379 1.35 -3.85 -24.63
CA PRO A 379 2.24 -2.71 -24.52
C PRO A 379 2.73 -2.18 -25.87
N GLY A 380 3.25 -0.95 -25.86
CA GLY A 380 3.93 -0.33 -27.00
C GLY A 380 3.06 0.56 -27.88
N ALA A 381 3.67 1.18 -28.89
CA ALA A 381 3.02 2.23 -29.70
C ALA A 381 1.81 1.75 -30.53
N ASP A 382 1.77 0.45 -30.86
CA ASP A 382 0.64 -0.21 -31.54
C ASP A 382 -0.20 -1.04 -30.54
N GLY A 383 -0.03 -0.78 -29.25
CA GLY A 383 -0.77 -1.41 -28.17
C GLY A 383 -2.27 -1.23 -28.32
N VAL A 384 -3.03 -2.25 -27.91
CA VAL A 384 -4.49 -2.26 -27.98
C VAL A 384 -5.03 -2.58 -26.60
N VAL A 385 -5.94 -1.73 -26.15
CA VAL A 385 -6.80 -2.00 -24.99
C VAL A 385 -8.14 -2.52 -25.51
N THR A 386 -8.55 -3.68 -25.02
CA THR A 386 -9.87 -4.25 -25.26
C THR A 386 -10.55 -4.57 -23.96
N ASP A 387 -11.86 -4.37 -23.91
CA ASP A 387 -12.71 -4.76 -22.79
C ASP A 387 -13.95 -5.47 -23.34
N THR A 388 -14.21 -6.68 -22.89
CA THR A 388 -15.35 -7.50 -23.33
C THR A 388 -16.10 -8.07 -22.14
N LEU A 389 -17.39 -7.74 -22.04
CA LEU A 389 -18.30 -8.41 -21.12
C LEU A 389 -18.91 -9.65 -21.78
N ILE A 390 -18.55 -10.83 -21.28
CA ILE A 390 -19.21 -12.10 -21.60
C ILE A 390 -20.47 -12.22 -20.76
N THR A 391 -21.56 -12.63 -21.42
CA THR A 391 -22.83 -12.96 -20.78
C THR A 391 -23.34 -14.31 -21.30
N PRO A 392 -24.33 -14.94 -20.62
CA PRO A 392 -24.97 -16.14 -21.15
C PRO A 392 -25.66 -15.95 -22.52
N MET A 393 -25.88 -14.70 -22.94
CA MET A 393 -26.53 -14.35 -24.21
C MET A 393 -25.55 -14.00 -25.33
N GLY A 394 -24.25 -13.94 -25.04
CA GLY A 394 -23.19 -13.51 -25.95
C GLY A 394 -22.25 -12.48 -25.34
N SER A 395 -21.26 -12.05 -26.10
CA SER A 395 -20.28 -11.03 -25.69
C SER A 395 -20.68 -9.62 -26.13
N MET A 396 -20.27 -8.63 -25.33
CA MET A 396 -20.43 -7.20 -25.61
C MET A 396 -19.07 -6.52 -25.50
N ASP A 397 -18.71 -5.72 -26.51
CA ASP A 397 -17.49 -4.93 -26.52
C ASP A 397 -17.71 -3.62 -25.75
N LEU A 398 -16.93 -3.43 -24.68
CA LEU A 398 -16.92 -2.24 -23.82
C LEU A 398 -15.63 -1.41 -24.01
N SER A 399 -14.78 -1.75 -24.98
CA SER A 399 -13.48 -1.09 -25.19
C SER A 399 -13.60 0.42 -25.39
N SER A 400 -14.72 0.92 -25.93
CA SER A 400 -14.96 2.37 -26.06
C SER A 400 -15.12 3.10 -24.72
N LEU A 401 -15.48 2.38 -23.66
CA LEU A 401 -15.70 2.94 -22.32
C LEU A 401 -14.38 3.01 -21.53
N PHE A 402 -13.47 2.06 -21.78
CA PHE A 402 -12.24 1.88 -20.99
C PHE A 402 -10.95 1.97 -21.79
N GLY A 403 -11.01 2.25 -23.10
CA GLY A 403 -9.83 2.31 -23.96
C GLY A 403 -8.81 3.41 -23.63
N GLY A 404 -9.15 4.32 -22.70
CA GLY A 404 -8.20 5.29 -22.13
C GLY A 404 -7.45 4.78 -20.90
N ILE A 405 -7.81 3.61 -20.38
CA ILE A 405 -7.15 2.93 -19.26
C ILE A 405 -6.23 1.89 -19.88
N ASP A 406 -4.95 2.20 -20.04
CA ASP A 406 -3.94 1.26 -20.50
C ASP A 406 -3.01 0.92 -19.35
N VAL A 407 -3.20 -0.27 -18.77
CA VAL A 407 -2.38 -0.74 -17.64
C VAL A 407 -1.15 -1.53 -18.09
N ALA A 408 -0.96 -1.72 -19.41
CA ALA A 408 0.29 -2.27 -19.94
C ALA A 408 1.41 -1.21 -19.95
N GLU A 409 1.05 0.07 -19.79
CA GLU A 409 1.98 1.19 -19.64
C GLU A 409 2.03 1.66 -18.17
N PRO A 410 3.15 2.25 -17.72
CA PRO A 410 3.24 2.81 -16.37
C PRO A 410 2.17 3.89 -16.12
N LEU A 411 1.72 3.98 -14.87
CA LEU A 411 0.86 5.06 -14.41
C LEU A 411 1.58 6.40 -14.54
N ASN A 412 0.89 7.38 -15.14
CA ASN A 412 1.39 8.74 -15.27
C ASN A 412 0.72 9.65 -14.23
N PRO A 413 1.46 10.10 -13.20
CA PRO A 413 0.89 10.97 -12.18
C PRO A 413 0.42 12.33 -12.71
N GLY A 414 1.04 12.83 -13.79
CA GLY A 414 0.70 14.11 -14.41
C GLY A 414 -0.75 14.19 -14.90
N ASN A 415 -1.38 13.05 -15.19
CA ASN A 415 -2.77 13.02 -15.64
C ASN A 415 -3.74 13.62 -14.61
N ALA A 416 -3.46 13.47 -13.31
CA ALA A 416 -4.26 14.05 -12.24
C ALA A 416 -4.22 15.59 -12.23
N PHE A 417 -3.08 16.18 -12.59
CA PHE A 417 -2.85 17.62 -12.44
C PHE A 417 -3.23 18.45 -13.68
N THR A 418 -3.80 17.81 -14.72
CA THR A 418 -4.11 18.47 -16.00
C THR A 418 -4.98 19.73 -15.84
N GLU A 419 -5.94 19.72 -14.92
CA GLU A 419 -6.85 20.84 -14.67
C GLU A 419 -6.23 21.97 -13.82
N LEU A 420 -5.01 21.75 -13.30
CA LEU A 420 -4.26 22.66 -12.43
C LEU A 420 -2.98 23.20 -13.08
N ALA A 421 -2.82 22.98 -14.40
CA ALA A 421 -1.56 23.22 -15.10
C ALA A 421 -1.10 24.70 -15.09
N GLU A 422 0.18 24.91 -14.80
CA GLU A 422 0.89 26.20 -14.79
C GLU A 422 1.95 26.28 -15.88
N THR A 423 1.49 26.23 -17.14
CA THR A 423 2.35 26.23 -18.32
C THR A 423 3.28 27.45 -18.46
N ALA A 424 3.09 28.49 -17.65
CA ALA A 424 3.97 29.65 -17.58
C ALA A 424 5.26 29.38 -16.79
N VAL A 425 5.25 28.41 -15.85
CA VAL A 425 6.39 27.98 -15.05
C VAL A 425 7.11 26.81 -15.72
N GLY A 426 6.36 25.75 -16.03
CA GLY A 426 6.84 24.53 -16.70
C GLY A 426 5.72 23.86 -17.50
N LYS A 427 6.06 23.10 -18.53
CA LYS A 427 5.14 22.25 -19.30
C LYS A 427 4.32 21.33 -18.39
N ASP A 428 4.94 20.73 -17.38
CA ASP A 428 4.30 19.75 -16.48
C ASP A 428 4.02 20.33 -15.08
N ALA A 429 4.26 21.63 -14.88
CA ALA A 429 4.01 22.31 -13.62
C ALA A 429 2.52 22.49 -13.33
N PHE A 430 2.16 22.54 -12.04
CA PHE A 430 0.79 22.73 -11.57
C PHE A 430 0.73 23.51 -10.25
N SER A 431 -0.40 24.18 -10.00
CA SER A 431 -0.65 24.94 -8.76
C SER A 431 -1.61 24.24 -7.81
N ILE A 432 -1.27 24.25 -6.53
CA ILE A 432 -2.21 23.99 -5.43
C ILE A 432 -2.21 25.23 -4.53
N GLY A 433 -3.33 25.94 -4.51
CA GLY A 433 -3.41 27.25 -3.84
C GLY A 433 -2.46 28.25 -4.47
N ASP A 434 -1.61 28.86 -3.65
CA ASP A 434 -0.57 29.82 -4.07
C ASP A 434 0.81 29.15 -4.25
N THR A 435 0.90 27.83 -4.19
CA THR A 435 2.16 27.09 -4.37
C THR A 435 2.17 26.36 -5.70
N THR A 436 3.20 26.60 -6.52
CA THR A 436 3.41 25.88 -7.78
C THR A 436 4.47 24.81 -7.63
N PHE A 437 4.17 23.61 -8.13
CA PHE A 437 5.06 22.46 -8.20
C PHE A 437 5.44 22.19 -9.66
N ASP A 438 6.73 22.03 -9.94
CA ASP A 438 7.25 21.70 -11.25
C ASP A 438 8.06 20.40 -11.18
N PRO A 439 7.53 19.27 -11.68
CA PRO A 439 8.13 17.96 -11.53
C PRO A 439 9.42 17.84 -12.34
N PHE A 440 10.42 17.17 -11.78
CA PHE A 440 11.62 16.81 -12.52
C PHE A 440 12.16 15.45 -12.11
N THR A 441 12.98 14.86 -12.97
CA THR A 441 13.71 13.62 -12.71
C THR A 441 15.22 13.83 -12.83
N GLY A 442 15.99 13.10 -12.03
CA GLY A 442 17.45 13.22 -11.99
C GLY A 442 17.93 14.38 -11.11
N ALA A 443 19.22 14.70 -11.18
CA ALA A 443 19.82 15.68 -10.26
C ALA A 443 20.77 16.66 -10.97
N GLY A 444 20.84 17.88 -10.42
CA GLY A 444 21.76 18.92 -10.85
C GLY A 444 21.56 19.32 -12.31
N SER A 445 22.63 19.42 -13.08
CA SER A 445 22.56 19.81 -14.50
C SER A 445 21.91 18.76 -15.43
N ASN A 446 21.60 17.58 -14.91
CA ASN A 446 20.94 16.51 -15.65
C ASN A 446 19.46 16.36 -15.28
N ALA A 447 18.93 17.27 -14.46
CA ALA A 447 17.51 17.32 -14.17
C ALA A 447 16.73 17.51 -15.47
N THR A 448 15.73 16.66 -15.69
CA THR A 448 14.82 16.72 -16.82
C THR A 448 13.43 16.96 -16.30
N GLU A 449 12.76 17.99 -16.81
CA GLU A 449 11.38 18.29 -16.48
C GLU A 449 10.46 17.10 -16.82
N GLY A 450 9.48 16.85 -15.95
CA GLY A 450 8.46 15.84 -16.09
C GLY A 450 8.40 14.86 -14.92
N PHE A 451 7.31 14.09 -14.90
CA PHE A 451 7.06 13.06 -13.88
C PHE A 451 7.90 11.80 -14.11
N ALA A 452 8.32 11.16 -13.03
CA ALA A 452 8.82 9.79 -13.02
C ALA A 452 7.67 8.80 -13.33
N PRO A 453 7.95 7.70 -14.04
CA PRO A 453 6.94 6.66 -14.25
C PRO A 453 6.61 5.96 -12.92
N VAL A 454 5.32 5.68 -12.70
CA VAL A 454 4.85 4.92 -11.54
C VAL A 454 4.41 3.53 -12.00
N PHE A 455 5.02 2.49 -11.45
CA PHE A 455 4.67 1.11 -11.80
C PHE A 455 3.52 0.63 -10.92
N GLN A 456 2.66 -0.21 -11.50
CA GLN A 456 1.53 -0.80 -10.79
C GLN A 456 2.04 -1.72 -9.67
N THR A 457 1.45 -1.56 -8.49
CA THR A 457 1.63 -2.42 -7.31
C THR A 457 0.45 -3.39 -7.18
N ILE A 458 -0.78 -2.90 -7.40
CA ILE A 458 -2.04 -3.66 -7.29
C ILE A 458 -2.90 -3.38 -8.52
N GLY A 459 -3.47 -4.42 -9.13
CA GLY A 459 -4.24 -4.33 -10.37
C GLY A 459 -5.56 -5.08 -10.31
N ALA A 460 -6.64 -4.40 -10.66
CA ALA A 460 -7.95 -4.93 -11.01
C ALA A 460 -8.62 -4.06 -12.10
N PRO A 461 -7.99 -3.91 -13.29
CA PRO A 461 -8.50 -3.09 -14.38
C PRO A 461 -9.85 -3.61 -14.92
N PRO A 462 -10.69 -2.76 -15.51
CA PRO A 462 -10.56 -1.30 -15.57
C PRO A 462 -11.02 -0.60 -14.27
N LEU A 463 -11.31 -1.36 -13.21
CA LEU A 463 -11.93 -0.84 -11.99
C LEU A 463 -10.94 -0.11 -11.09
N LEU A 464 -9.80 -0.74 -10.81
CA LEU A 464 -8.80 -0.24 -9.88
C LEU A 464 -7.40 -0.52 -10.40
N ASN A 465 -6.53 0.47 -10.36
CA ASN A 465 -5.10 0.31 -10.61
C ASN A 465 -4.34 1.22 -9.64
N ILE A 466 -3.46 0.65 -8.82
CA ILE A 466 -2.69 1.38 -7.82
C ILE A 466 -1.21 1.15 -8.11
N GLY A 467 -0.42 2.22 -8.09
CA GLY A 467 1.04 2.15 -8.12
C GLY A 467 1.70 3.15 -7.18
N GLY A 468 2.97 2.90 -6.90
CA GLY A 468 3.72 3.69 -5.91
C GLY A 468 3.37 3.31 -4.48
N GLY A 469 3.49 4.28 -3.56
CA GLY A 469 3.29 4.09 -2.12
C GLY A 469 4.58 3.86 -1.32
N THR A 470 4.43 3.45 -0.06
CA THR A 470 5.54 3.20 0.87
C THR A 470 5.40 1.86 1.58
N ALA A 471 6.40 0.99 1.46
CA ALA A 471 6.40 -0.29 2.15
C ALA A 471 7.30 -0.26 3.40
N THR A 472 6.78 -0.71 4.54
CA THR A 472 7.58 -0.95 5.75
C THR A 472 8.06 -2.40 5.78
N PHE A 473 9.36 -2.62 6.05
CA PHE A 473 9.88 -3.98 6.18
C PHE A 473 9.62 -4.57 7.58
N PRO A 474 9.19 -5.84 7.66
CA PRO A 474 8.93 -6.52 8.93
C PRO A 474 10.12 -6.41 9.91
N GLY A 475 9.84 -5.96 11.14
CA GLY A 475 10.84 -5.86 12.20
C GLY A 475 11.90 -4.78 12.03
N THR A 476 11.68 -3.82 11.12
CA THR A 476 12.58 -2.67 10.93
C THR A 476 11.79 -1.35 10.87
N SER A 477 12.47 -0.24 11.14
CA SER A 477 11.91 1.11 10.92
C SER A 477 12.24 1.66 9.53
N ILE A 478 12.62 0.79 8.57
CA ILE A 478 13.00 1.21 7.22
C ILE A 478 11.74 1.28 6.36
N LEU A 479 11.46 2.46 5.81
CA LEU A 479 10.47 2.71 4.78
C LEU A 479 11.13 2.60 3.40
N LEU A 480 10.53 1.81 2.51
CA LEU A 480 10.87 1.74 1.10
C LEU A 480 9.88 2.59 0.30
N GLY A 481 10.37 3.62 -0.38
CA GLY A 481 9.62 4.32 -1.41
C GLY A 481 9.42 3.43 -2.63
N LEU A 482 8.17 3.24 -3.05
CA LEU A 482 7.83 2.46 -4.23
C LEU A 482 7.74 3.34 -5.49
N ALA A 483 7.51 4.65 -5.31
CA ALA A 483 7.67 5.66 -6.34
C ALA A 483 8.10 6.99 -5.71
N GLU A 484 9.20 7.55 -6.21
CA GLU A 484 9.75 8.82 -5.73
C GLU A 484 9.58 9.90 -6.81
N GLN A 485 9.33 11.13 -6.40
CA GLN A 485 9.20 12.28 -7.28
C GLN A 485 9.81 13.53 -6.65
N ASP A 486 10.63 14.25 -7.42
CA ASP A 486 11.16 15.55 -7.02
C ASP A 486 10.38 16.69 -7.69
N PHE A 487 10.17 17.80 -6.97
CA PHE A 487 9.54 19.00 -7.52
C PHE A 487 10.39 20.22 -7.24
N HIS A 488 10.50 21.13 -8.21
CA HIS A 488 10.83 22.52 -7.91
C HIS A 488 9.58 23.20 -7.37
N VAL A 489 9.75 23.99 -6.31
CA VAL A 489 8.65 24.69 -5.64
C VAL A 489 8.79 26.19 -5.83
N TYR A 490 7.67 26.83 -6.16
CA TYR A 490 7.59 28.27 -6.36
C TYR A 490 6.49 28.88 -5.48
N ASP A 491 6.74 30.10 -5.01
CA ASP A 491 5.75 30.97 -4.40
C ASP A 491 4.98 31.73 -5.51
N GLY A 492 3.66 31.62 -5.49
CA GLY A 492 2.75 32.20 -6.45
C GLY A 492 2.52 31.34 -7.70
N THR A 493 1.76 31.92 -8.63
CA THR A 493 1.33 31.29 -9.89
C THR A 493 1.73 32.13 -11.10
N GLY A 494 1.74 31.53 -12.29
CA GLY A 494 2.07 32.23 -13.53
C GLY A 494 3.55 32.63 -13.68
N ALA A 495 3.80 33.56 -14.61
CA ALA A 495 5.17 33.92 -15.03
C ALA A 495 6.00 34.70 -14.00
N ASP A 496 5.34 35.20 -12.93
CA ASP A 496 5.98 35.96 -11.87
C ASP A 496 6.28 35.10 -10.62
N ALA A 497 6.01 33.79 -10.67
CA ALA A 497 6.26 32.87 -9.56
C ALA A 497 7.76 32.82 -9.19
N GLU A 498 8.07 32.88 -7.90
CA GLU A 498 9.45 32.92 -7.38
C GLU A 498 9.88 31.54 -6.89
N GLN A 499 11.00 31.02 -7.41
CA GLN A 499 11.48 29.71 -7.01
C GLN A 499 12.00 29.72 -5.57
N LEU A 500 11.39 28.89 -4.71
CA LEU A 500 11.76 28.73 -3.31
C LEU A 500 12.82 27.65 -3.09
N GLY A 501 12.81 26.61 -3.93
CA GLY A 501 13.72 25.46 -3.78
C GLY A 501 13.19 24.20 -4.46
N SER A 502 13.44 23.06 -3.85
CA SER A 502 12.90 21.77 -4.26
C SER A 502 12.46 20.90 -3.08
N VAL A 503 11.55 19.98 -3.35
CA VAL A 503 11.10 18.95 -2.41
C VAL A 503 11.29 17.56 -3.02
N HIS A 504 11.59 16.60 -2.17
CA HIS A 504 11.55 15.17 -2.45
C HIS A 504 10.25 14.61 -1.87
N THR A 505 9.63 13.67 -2.59
CA THR A 505 8.31 13.16 -2.23
C THR A 505 8.16 11.69 -2.58
N GLN A 506 7.31 11.02 -1.80
CA GLN A 506 6.81 9.68 -2.08
C GLN A 506 5.44 9.80 -2.76
N GLN A 507 5.30 9.14 -3.90
CA GLN A 507 4.13 9.28 -4.76
C GLN A 507 3.29 8.01 -4.80
N THR A 508 1.97 8.19 -4.82
CA THR A 508 0.99 7.15 -5.11
C THR A 508 0.12 7.60 -6.27
N VAL A 509 -0.12 6.70 -7.23
CA VAL A 509 -1.10 6.93 -8.29
C VAL A 509 -2.18 5.87 -8.21
N THR A 510 -3.43 6.31 -8.11
CA THR A 510 -4.59 5.43 -8.11
C THR A 510 -5.48 5.78 -9.30
N GLN A 511 -5.80 4.81 -10.15
CA GLN A 511 -6.89 4.95 -11.12
C GLN A 511 -8.10 4.19 -10.59
N LEU A 512 -9.20 4.90 -10.41
CA LEU A 512 -10.48 4.31 -10.02
C LEU A 512 -11.52 4.61 -11.09
N LEU A 513 -12.05 3.55 -11.70
CA LEU A 513 -13.03 3.65 -12.80
C LEU A 513 -12.56 4.57 -13.94
N GLY A 514 -11.25 4.61 -14.20
CA GLY A 514 -10.60 5.46 -15.19
C GLY A 514 -10.34 6.91 -14.78
N LEU A 515 -10.77 7.33 -13.59
CA LEU A 515 -10.37 8.62 -13.02
C LEU A 515 -8.99 8.46 -12.39
N THR A 516 -8.08 9.41 -12.65
CA THR A 516 -6.73 9.37 -12.09
C THR A 516 -6.63 10.24 -10.85
N ASN A 517 -6.08 9.66 -9.80
CA ASN A 517 -5.70 10.29 -8.56
C ASN A 517 -4.18 10.24 -8.41
N SER A 518 -3.56 11.35 -8.02
CA SER A 518 -2.14 11.40 -7.68
C SER A 518 -1.96 12.03 -6.31
N GLU A 519 -1.39 11.27 -5.39
CA GLU A 519 -0.96 11.74 -4.08
C GLU A 519 0.56 11.85 -4.05
N PHE A 520 1.09 12.85 -3.36
CA PHE A 520 2.47 12.83 -2.92
C PHE A 520 2.62 13.36 -1.49
N THR A 521 3.53 12.74 -0.74
CA THR A 521 3.92 13.14 0.62
C THR A 521 5.34 13.70 0.60
N VAL A 522 5.54 14.90 1.15
CA VAL A 522 6.85 15.54 1.26
C VAL A 522 7.69 14.86 2.34
N ASP A 523 8.85 14.33 1.99
CA ASP A 523 9.77 13.69 2.96
C ASP A 523 11.16 14.35 2.99
N GLY A 524 11.46 15.23 2.05
CA GLY A 524 12.70 15.99 1.98
C GLY A 524 12.53 17.38 1.38
N VAL A 525 13.31 18.35 1.87
CA VAL A 525 13.28 19.73 1.39
C VAL A 525 14.70 20.27 1.15
N THR A 526 14.87 21.08 0.12
CA THR A 526 16.12 21.80 -0.18
C THR A 526 15.81 23.22 -0.61
N ALA A 527 16.10 24.20 0.25
CA ALA A 527 15.89 25.61 -0.05
C ALA A 527 16.87 26.14 -1.11
N ALA A 528 16.37 27.06 -1.94
CA ALA A 528 17.19 27.84 -2.85
C ALA A 528 18.13 28.78 -2.07
N THR A 529 19.15 29.30 -2.75
CA THR A 529 20.12 30.18 -2.10
C THR A 529 19.46 31.47 -1.64
N GLY A 530 19.42 31.69 -0.32
CA GLY A 530 18.86 32.89 0.28
C GLY A 530 17.39 32.79 0.68
N VAL A 531 16.76 31.62 0.49
CA VAL A 531 15.40 31.28 0.93
C VAL A 531 15.48 30.48 2.23
N ASP A 532 14.50 30.63 3.13
CA ASP A 532 14.41 29.80 4.35
C ASP A 532 13.73 28.46 4.00
N THR A 533 14.20 27.36 4.59
CA THR A 533 13.51 26.07 4.49
C THR A 533 12.08 26.12 5.02
N ALA A 534 11.76 27.05 5.92
CA ALA A 534 10.40 27.27 6.42
C ALA A 534 9.44 27.85 5.36
N ASP A 535 9.95 28.37 4.24
CA ASP A 535 9.13 28.86 3.13
C ASP A 535 8.69 27.70 2.20
N LEU A 536 9.33 26.53 2.29
CA LEU A 536 8.94 25.33 1.56
C LEU A 536 7.83 24.56 2.29
N PRO A 537 7.08 23.69 1.58
CA PRO A 537 6.16 22.74 2.21
C PRO A 537 6.82 21.99 3.37
N ALA A 538 6.09 21.84 4.48
CA ALA A 538 6.56 21.09 5.63
C ALA A 538 6.77 19.60 5.27
N ILE A 539 7.75 18.96 5.91
CA ILE A 539 7.93 17.50 5.84
C ILE A 539 6.71 16.84 6.49
N GLY A 540 6.15 15.84 5.83
CA GLY A 540 4.89 15.17 6.18
C GLY A 540 3.66 15.80 5.52
N SER A 541 3.79 16.93 4.81
CA SER A 541 2.67 17.48 4.03
C SER A 541 2.25 16.52 2.94
N VAL A 542 0.95 16.26 2.85
CA VAL A 542 0.30 15.43 1.82
C VAL A 542 -0.49 16.31 0.89
N TYR A 543 -0.29 16.12 -0.41
CA TYR A 543 -1.07 16.74 -1.47
C TYR A 543 -1.66 15.65 -2.34
N ASP A 544 -2.96 15.73 -2.56
CA ASP A 544 -3.71 14.75 -3.34
C ASP A 544 -4.63 15.44 -4.34
N VAL A 545 -4.66 14.93 -5.56
CA VAL A 545 -5.51 15.46 -6.62
C VAL A 545 -6.22 14.32 -7.34
N LEU A 546 -7.56 14.29 -7.21
CA LEU A 546 -8.44 13.44 -7.99
C LEU A 546 -9.00 14.22 -9.18
N ASN A 547 -8.68 13.79 -10.39
CA ASN A 547 -9.18 14.41 -11.62
C ASN A 547 -10.47 13.75 -12.13
N PHE A 548 -11.57 14.50 -12.17
CA PHE A 548 -12.85 14.06 -12.75
C PHE A 548 -12.96 14.37 -14.25
N GLY A 549 -12.03 15.19 -14.78
CA GLY A 549 -12.01 15.70 -16.14
C GLY A 549 -12.97 16.87 -16.38
N GLY A 550 -12.76 17.56 -17.51
CA GLY A 550 -13.67 18.64 -17.95
C GLY A 550 -13.61 19.90 -17.08
N GLY A 551 -12.46 20.16 -16.45
CA GLY A 551 -12.25 21.26 -15.53
C GLY A 551 -12.64 20.99 -14.08
N PHE A 552 -12.91 19.72 -13.72
CA PHE A 552 -13.26 19.32 -12.37
C PHE A 552 -12.14 18.49 -11.74
N ALA A 553 -11.67 18.91 -10.58
CA ALA A 553 -10.71 18.17 -9.76
C ALA A 553 -11.03 18.37 -8.28
N ASN A 554 -10.82 17.35 -7.46
CA ASN A 554 -10.80 17.48 -6.00
C ASN A 554 -9.33 17.57 -5.57
N VAL A 555 -9.02 18.57 -4.75
CA VAL A 555 -7.67 18.84 -4.27
C VAL A 555 -7.72 18.75 -2.75
N TYR A 556 -7.14 17.68 -2.24
CA TYR A 556 -6.97 17.46 -0.81
C TYR A 556 -5.55 17.84 -0.41
N THR A 557 -5.42 18.48 0.76
CA THR A 557 -4.12 18.84 1.33
C THR A 557 -4.17 18.66 2.84
N ALA A 558 -3.21 17.92 3.37
CA ALA A 558 -2.99 17.78 4.81
C ALA A 558 -1.59 18.27 5.15
N ILE A 559 -1.52 19.31 5.98
CA ILE A 559 -0.25 19.91 6.42
C ILE A 559 -0.09 19.58 7.91
N PRO A 560 0.99 18.90 8.30
CA PRO A 560 1.23 18.61 9.70
C PRO A 560 1.43 19.91 10.48
N GLY A 561 0.92 19.95 11.71
CA GLY A 561 1.11 21.09 12.58
C GLY A 561 2.54 21.19 13.09
N LEU A 562 3.02 22.41 13.32
CA LEU A 562 4.29 22.67 14.00
C LEU A 562 4.05 22.89 15.50
N ASP A 563 4.99 22.47 16.33
CA ASP A 563 5.03 22.80 17.77
C ASP A 563 3.69 22.57 18.51
N ASP A 564 3.14 21.36 18.38
CA ASP A 564 1.87 20.93 19.00
C ASP A 564 0.61 21.69 18.51
N ALA A 565 0.72 22.50 17.46
CA ALA A 565 -0.45 22.97 16.72
C ALA A 565 -1.11 21.78 16.02
N GLY A 566 -2.45 21.80 15.91
CA GLY A 566 -3.16 20.83 15.09
C GLY A 566 -2.73 20.97 13.62
N GLY A 567 -2.68 19.83 12.92
CA GLY A 567 -2.56 19.82 11.45
C GLY A 567 -3.68 20.60 10.79
N THR A 568 -3.45 21.01 9.54
CA THR A 568 -4.46 21.67 8.71
C THR A 568 -4.83 20.74 7.57
N VAL A 569 -6.10 20.33 7.55
CA VAL A 569 -6.68 19.58 6.44
C VAL A 569 -7.59 20.51 5.65
N THR A 570 -7.36 20.58 4.34
CA THR A 570 -8.23 21.25 3.38
C THR A 570 -8.64 20.30 2.28
N ASP A 571 -9.90 20.38 1.86
CA ASP A 571 -10.40 19.70 0.68
C ASP A 571 -11.18 20.71 -0.17
N ILE A 572 -10.70 20.94 -1.39
CA ILE A 572 -11.28 21.88 -2.34
C ILE A 572 -11.70 21.16 -3.62
N LEU A 573 -12.99 21.21 -3.94
CA LEU A 573 -13.48 20.86 -5.27
C LEU A 573 -13.30 22.05 -6.21
N VAL A 574 -12.33 21.92 -7.13
CA VAL A 574 -12.08 22.83 -8.24
C VAL A 574 -13.11 22.60 -9.32
N THR A 575 -13.75 23.67 -9.79
CA THR A 575 -14.72 23.62 -10.89
C THR A 575 -14.53 24.79 -11.84
N PRO A 576 -15.03 24.71 -13.09
CA PRO A 576 -14.99 25.84 -14.02
C PRO A 576 -15.79 27.07 -13.56
N LEU A 577 -16.66 26.91 -12.55
CA LEU A 577 -17.55 27.94 -12.02
C LEU A 577 -17.02 28.58 -10.73
N GLY A 578 -15.88 28.10 -10.23
CA GLY A 578 -15.29 28.48 -8.95
C GLY A 578 -15.17 27.31 -7.99
N ASN A 579 -14.32 27.47 -6.98
CA ASN A 579 -13.96 26.41 -6.05
C ASN A 579 -15.00 26.27 -4.93
N VAL A 580 -15.22 25.03 -4.48
CA VAL A 580 -16.10 24.69 -3.36
C VAL A 580 -15.26 24.06 -2.27
N ASP A 581 -15.35 24.60 -1.06
CA ASP A 581 -14.66 24.06 0.11
C ASP A 581 -15.48 22.89 0.71
N LEU A 582 -14.87 21.71 0.71
CA LEU A 582 -15.38 20.45 1.25
C LEU A 582 -14.69 20.06 2.57
N SER A 583 -13.78 20.88 3.11
CA SER A 583 -12.98 20.55 4.30
C SER A 583 -13.83 20.18 5.50
N ALA A 584 -15.03 20.76 5.65
CA ALA A 584 -15.95 20.42 6.73
C ALA A 584 -16.52 18.99 6.65
N LEU A 585 -16.50 18.37 5.46
CA LEU A 585 -16.94 16.98 5.25
C LEU A 585 -15.83 15.98 5.59
N PHE A 586 -14.57 16.37 5.42
CA PHE A 586 -13.41 15.48 5.52
C PHE A 586 -12.38 15.90 6.57
N GLY A 587 -12.67 16.90 7.41
CA GLY A 587 -11.71 17.42 8.39
C GLY A 587 -11.34 16.45 9.53
N GLY A 588 -12.01 15.29 9.62
CA GLY A 588 -11.60 14.19 10.49
C GLY A 588 -10.60 13.23 9.86
N PHE A 589 -10.26 13.43 8.59
CA PHE A 589 -9.33 12.60 7.84
C PHE A 589 -8.04 13.40 7.61
N ASP A 590 -6.96 13.03 8.31
CA ASP A 590 -5.64 13.68 8.22
C ASP A 590 -4.60 12.70 7.69
N ALA A 591 -4.35 12.73 6.37
CA ALA A 591 -3.35 11.87 5.73
C ALA A 591 -1.90 12.16 6.18
N SER A 592 -1.63 13.31 6.79
CA SER A 592 -0.30 13.62 7.32
C SER A 592 0.00 12.87 8.62
N SER A 593 -1.03 12.28 9.23
CA SER A 593 -0.91 11.44 10.41
C SER A 593 -0.77 9.95 10.06
N LEU A 594 -0.17 9.18 10.97
CA LEU A 594 -0.15 7.73 10.85
C LEU A 594 -1.53 7.15 11.16
N LEU A 595 -1.82 5.99 10.59
CA LEU A 595 -3.08 5.29 10.80
C LEU A 595 -3.09 4.67 12.21
N ASP A 596 -4.16 4.90 12.97
CA ASP A 596 -4.39 4.27 14.27
C ASP A 596 -5.41 3.13 14.14
N PRO A 597 -5.00 1.86 14.36
CA PRO A 597 -5.95 0.75 14.36
C PRO A 597 -7.06 0.87 15.42
N GLY A 598 -6.82 1.61 16.51
CA GLY A 598 -7.76 1.82 17.60
C GLY A 598 -9.01 2.61 17.18
N ASP A 599 -8.90 3.45 16.16
CA ASP A 599 -10.01 4.29 15.67
C ASP A 599 -11.23 3.47 15.21
N ALA A 600 -11.01 2.26 14.69
CA ALA A 600 -12.09 1.35 14.30
C ALA A 600 -12.93 0.85 15.50
N PHE A 601 -12.40 0.88 16.72
CA PHE A 601 -13.08 0.38 17.91
C PHE A 601 -13.76 1.50 18.73
N LEU A 602 -13.47 2.77 18.42
CA LEU A 602 -14.04 3.91 19.13
C LEU A 602 -15.57 3.98 19.05
N GLY A 603 -16.20 4.14 20.21
CA GLY A 603 -17.65 4.31 20.32
C GLY A 603 -18.46 3.03 20.07
N LEU A 604 -17.80 1.87 20.00
CA LEU A 604 -18.44 0.56 20.01
C LEU A 604 -18.56 0.10 21.47
N ASP A 605 -19.79 -0.21 21.90
CA ASP A 605 -20.05 -0.93 23.16
C ASP A 605 -20.05 -2.42 22.80
N ILE A 606 -18.86 -3.00 22.70
CA ILE A 606 -18.61 -4.40 22.29
C ILE A 606 -18.22 -5.28 23.47
#